data_AF-A0A3S4AKZ8-F1
#
_entry.id   AF-A0A3S4AKZ8-F1
#
_cell.length_a   1.000
_cell.length_b   1.000
_cell.length_c   1.000
_cell.angle_alpha   90.00
_cell.angle_beta   90.00
_cell.angle_gamma   90.00
#
_symmetry.space_group_name_H-M   'P 1'
#
loop_
_entity.id
_entity.type
_entity.pdbx_description
1 polymer ?
#
loop_
_entity_poly.entity_id
_entity_poly.type
_entity_poly.pdbx_seq_one_letter_code
_entity_poly.pdbx_strand_id
1 'polypeptide(L)'
;MSSRFVSAGAIDAATGQATTTITTTTTTNNPPAPLTKKQQEWAAATAQLEADRQRRALQQQQQRGAGEKSLYEVLQANKAAKQAAFEEAHRLRNQFRALDDDEVEFLDEVRMRARRQEEEARREVERGLEGFRRRAQAAAGGEV
;
A
#
# COMPACT_ATOMS: atom_id res chain seq x y z
N MET A 1 -26.55 18.24 8.85
CA MET A 1 -27.71 19.04 8.40
C MET A 1 -28.73 18.10 7.78
N SER A 2 -29.70 17.60 8.57
CA SER A 2 -30.80 16.80 8.00
C SER A 2 -32.01 17.71 7.78
N SER A 3 -32.33 18.00 6.53
CA SER A 3 -33.59 18.65 6.16
C SER A 3 -34.75 17.72 6.53
N ARG A 4 -35.45 18.06 7.62
CA ARG A 4 -36.76 17.51 7.98
C ARG A 4 -37.79 18.16 7.06
N PHE A 5 -37.85 17.69 5.81
CA PHE A 5 -38.91 18.07 4.89
C PHE A 5 -40.23 17.58 5.49
N VAL A 6 -41.05 18.50 5.99
CA VAL A 6 -42.40 18.21 6.49
C VAL A 6 -43.34 18.42 5.30
N SER A 7 -43.93 17.35 4.78
CA SER A 7 -44.97 17.43 3.78
C SER A 7 -46.17 18.20 4.35
N ALA A 8 -46.40 19.41 3.87
CA ALA A 8 -47.63 20.14 4.16
C ALA A 8 -48.80 19.33 3.60
N GLY A 9 -49.70 18.87 4.48
CA GLY A 9 -50.94 18.22 4.08
C GLY A 9 -51.78 19.19 3.23
N ALA A 10 -52.41 18.67 2.17
CA ALA A 10 -53.36 19.44 1.38
C ALA A 10 -54.61 19.72 2.24
N ILE A 11 -54.99 21.00 2.34
CA ILE A 11 -56.22 21.46 3.00
C ILE A 11 -57.27 21.78 1.95
N ASP A 12 -58.52 21.37 2.20
CA ASP A 12 -59.64 21.70 1.33
C ASP A 12 -60.11 23.14 1.60
N ALA A 13 -60.13 23.98 0.57
CA ALA A 13 -60.29 25.43 0.69
C ALA A 13 -61.70 25.87 1.10
N ALA A 14 -62.71 25.01 1.00
CA ALA A 14 -64.09 25.33 1.34
C ALA A 14 -64.43 25.12 2.82
N THR A 15 -63.77 24.17 3.50
CA THR A 15 -64.13 23.74 4.86
C THR A 15 -62.99 23.81 5.87
N GLY A 16 -61.76 24.09 5.44
CA GLY A 16 -60.61 24.33 6.33
C GLY A 16 -60.18 23.11 7.16
N GLN A 17 -60.65 21.92 6.82
CA GLN A 17 -60.32 20.66 7.49
C GLN A 17 -59.18 19.94 6.75
N ALA A 18 -58.33 19.24 7.50
CA ALA A 18 -57.20 18.48 6.96
C ALA A 18 -57.71 17.19 6.28
N THR A 19 -57.46 17.04 4.99
CA THR A 19 -57.86 15.86 4.22
C THR A 19 -56.92 14.69 4.55
N THR A 20 -57.28 13.89 5.55
CA THR A 20 -56.57 12.65 5.85
C THR A 20 -57.04 11.56 4.89
N THR A 21 -56.60 11.63 3.63
CA THR A 21 -56.77 10.54 2.65
C THR A 21 -55.42 9.86 2.41
N ILE A 22 -55.03 9.01 3.35
CA ILE A 22 -54.23 7.82 3.01
C ILE A 22 -55.21 6.65 3.10
N THR A 23 -56.04 6.51 2.08
CA THR A 23 -56.78 5.28 1.81
C THR A 23 -56.18 4.66 0.56
N THR A 24 -55.19 3.79 0.76
CA THR A 24 -54.86 2.75 -0.22
C THR A 24 -55.04 1.39 0.45
N THR A 25 -56.26 1.12 0.91
CA THR A 25 -56.75 -0.25 1.08
C THR A 25 -57.57 -0.59 -0.16
N THR A 26 -56.91 -1.13 -1.18
CA THR A 26 -57.57 -1.96 -2.19
C THR A 26 -57.16 -3.41 -1.94
N THR A 27 -58.01 -4.09 -1.18
CA THR A 27 -58.19 -5.54 -1.26
C THR A 27 -58.73 -5.84 -2.66
N THR A 28 -57.87 -6.35 -3.54
CA THR A 28 -58.29 -7.03 -4.77
C THR A 28 -57.41 -8.26 -4.95
N ASN A 29 -58.06 -9.42 -4.84
CA ASN A 29 -57.49 -10.71 -5.22
C ASN A 29 -57.00 -10.65 -6.67
N ASN A 30 -55.70 -10.50 -6.86
CA ASN A 30 -55.03 -10.73 -8.14
C ASN A 30 -53.62 -11.26 -7.85
N PRO A 31 -53.12 -12.29 -8.57
CA PRO A 31 -51.77 -12.78 -8.36
C PRO A 31 -50.74 -11.68 -8.67
N PRO A 32 -49.63 -11.60 -7.92
CA PRO A 32 -48.66 -10.53 -8.09
C PRO A 32 -48.07 -10.57 -9.51
N ALA A 33 -48.22 -9.47 -10.23
CA ALA A 33 -47.63 -9.27 -11.55
C ALA A 33 -46.09 -9.43 -11.49
N PRO A 34 -45.43 -9.93 -12.57
CA PRO A 34 -43.99 -10.10 -12.59
C PRO A 34 -43.28 -8.75 -12.39
N LEU A 35 -42.31 -8.73 -11.47
CA LEU A 35 -41.47 -7.57 -11.18
C LEU A 35 -40.85 -7.06 -12.49
N THR A 36 -41.00 -5.76 -12.73
CA THR A 36 -40.34 -5.10 -13.86
C THR A 36 -38.82 -5.21 -13.72
N LYS A 37 -38.07 -5.25 -14.83
CA LYS A 37 -36.59 -5.29 -14.81
C LYS A 37 -35.98 -4.22 -13.89
N LYS A 38 -36.57 -3.03 -13.89
CA LYS A 38 -36.20 -1.92 -12.99
C LYS A 38 -36.36 -2.28 -11.52
N GLN A 39 -37.44 -2.94 -11.11
CA GLN A 39 -37.62 -3.39 -9.72
C GLN A 39 -36.58 -4.43 -9.30
N GLN A 40 -36.18 -5.32 -10.23
CA GLN A 40 -35.13 -6.31 -9.97
C GLN A 40 -33.76 -5.65 -9.80
N GLU A 41 -33.41 -4.69 -10.65
CA GLU A 41 -32.17 -3.91 -10.54
C GLU A 41 -32.10 -3.13 -9.22
N TRP A 42 -33.20 -2.51 -8.82
CA TRP A 42 -33.29 -1.81 -7.53
C TRP A 42 -33.14 -2.76 -6.34
N ALA A 43 -33.78 -3.94 -6.37
CA ALA A 43 -33.64 -4.95 -5.33
C ALA A 43 -32.20 -5.50 -5.22
N ALA A 44 -31.51 -5.66 -6.36
CA ALA A 44 -30.11 -6.07 -6.38
C ALA A 44 -29.20 -4.99 -5.78
N ALA A 45 -29.42 -3.71 -6.12
CA ALA A 45 -28.64 -2.60 -5.57
C ALA A 45 -28.84 -2.43 -4.05
N THR A 46 -30.05 -2.61 -3.54
CA THR A 46 -30.31 -2.56 -2.08
C THR A 46 -29.64 -3.71 -1.36
N ALA A 47 -29.71 -4.93 -1.91
CA ALA A 47 -29.03 -6.10 -1.35
C ALA A 47 -27.50 -5.90 -1.29
N GLN A 48 -26.90 -5.30 -2.32
CA GLN A 48 -25.47 -4.95 -2.32
C GLN A 48 -25.12 -3.93 -1.23
N LEU A 49 -25.91 -2.86 -1.08
CA LEU A 49 -25.69 -1.85 -0.04
C LEU A 49 -25.82 -2.42 1.37
N GLU A 50 -26.78 -3.33 1.58
CA GLU A 50 -26.96 -4.03 2.85
C GLU A 50 -25.80 -4.97 3.16
N ALA A 51 -25.33 -5.75 2.17
CA ALA A 51 -24.14 -6.58 2.31
C ALA A 51 -22.91 -5.75 2.68
N ASP A 52 -22.71 -4.59 2.06
CA ASP A 52 -21.61 -3.68 2.38
C ASP A 52 -21.74 -3.03 3.77
N ARG A 53 -22.97 -2.74 4.22
CA ARG A 53 -23.22 -2.29 5.60
C ARG A 53 -22.88 -3.39 6.60
N GLN A 54 -23.31 -4.63 6.35
CA GLN A 54 -23.02 -5.77 7.19
C GLN A 54 -21.51 -6.04 7.26
N ARG A 55 -20.80 -6.00 6.13
CA ARG A 55 -19.34 -6.19 6.08
C ARG A 55 -18.60 -5.15 6.92
N ARG A 56 -18.99 -3.87 6.82
CA ARG A 56 -18.44 -2.78 7.65
C ARG A 56 -18.76 -2.94 9.13
N ALA A 57 -19.98 -3.36 9.47
CA ALA A 57 -20.39 -3.60 10.85
C ALA A 57 -19.57 -4.74 11.49
N LEU A 58 -19.37 -5.85 10.77
CA LEU A 58 -18.51 -6.96 11.21
C LEU A 58 -17.06 -6.51 11.41
N GLN A 59 -16.52 -5.71 10.48
CA GLN A 59 -15.17 -5.16 10.60
C GLN A 59 -15.02 -4.24 11.82
N GLN A 60 -16.05 -3.43 12.12
CA GLN A 60 -16.06 -2.58 13.32
C GLN A 60 -16.19 -3.42 14.60
N GLN A 61 -17.00 -4.48 14.61
CA GLN A 61 -17.09 -5.39 15.75
C GLN A 61 -15.76 -6.09 16.02
N GLN A 62 -15.06 -6.55 14.98
CA GLN A 62 -13.73 -7.15 15.13
C GLN A 62 -12.71 -6.16 15.69
N GLN A 63 -12.76 -4.89 15.25
CA GLN A 63 -11.91 -3.82 15.79
C GLN A 63 -12.22 -3.48 17.26
N ARG A 64 -13.50 -3.56 17.67
CA ARG A 64 -13.91 -3.36 19.07
C ARG A 64 -13.55 -4.55 19.97
N GLY A 65 -13.60 -5.78 19.45
CA GLY A 65 -13.27 -7.00 20.19
C GLY A 65 -11.76 -7.21 20.39
N ALA A 66 -10.92 -6.58 19.58
CA ALA A 66 -9.46 -6.71 19.65
C ALA A 66 -8.77 -5.82 20.70
N GLY A 67 -9.55 -5.18 21.59
CA GLY A 67 -9.05 -4.09 22.43
C GLY A 67 -8.92 -2.81 21.60
N GLU A 68 -9.48 -1.72 22.11
CA GLU A 68 -9.33 -0.41 21.48
C GLU A 68 -7.83 -0.09 21.45
N LYS A 69 -7.21 -0.18 20.26
CA LYS A 69 -5.82 0.24 20.07
C LYS A 69 -5.67 1.63 20.65
N SER A 70 -4.69 1.81 21.52
CA SER A 70 -4.46 3.12 22.12
C SER A 70 -4.22 4.14 21.01
N LEU A 71 -4.69 5.38 21.20
CA LEU A 71 -4.45 6.47 20.24
C LEU A 71 -2.95 6.57 19.89
N TYR A 72 -2.07 6.29 20.86
CA TYR A 72 -0.63 6.21 20.65
C TYR A 72 -0.23 5.16 19.61
N GLU A 73 -0.76 3.94 19.71
CA GLU A 73 -0.48 2.86 18.75
C GLU A 73 -1.01 3.18 17.36
N VAL A 74 -2.20 3.78 17.27
CA VAL A 74 -2.79 4.20 16.00
C VAL A 74 -1.93 5.29 15.34
N LEU A 75 -1.46 6.27 16.11
CA LEU A 75 -0.60 7.33 15.60
C LEU A 75 0.78 6.79 15.20
N GLN A 76 1.35 5.87 15.97
CA GLN A 76 2.62 5.23 15.65
C GLN A 76 2.50 4.39 14.38
N ALA A 77 1.42 3.62 14.22
CA ALA A 77 1.13 2.85 13.01
C ALA A 77 0.95 3.77 11.80
N ASN A 78 0.26 4.90 11.94
CA ASN A 78 0.12 5.89 10.86
C ASN A 78 1.44 6.56 10.49
N LYS A 79 2.29 6.86 11.48
CA LYS A 79 3.63 7.40 11.24
C LYS A 79 4.49 6.38 10.50
N ALA A 80 4.51 5.13 10.97
CA ALA A 80 5.24 4.05 10.33
C ALA A 80 4.73 3.78 8.91
N ALA A 81 3.42 3.78 8.68
CA ALA A 81 2.82 3.59 7.36
C ALA A 81 3.20 4.71 6.39
N LYS A 82 3.19 5.98 6.84
CA LYS A 82 3.65 7.11 6.02
C LYS A 82 5.13 7.01 5.70
N GLN A 83 5.94 6.62 6.67
CA GLN A 83 7.38 6.44 6.47
C GLN A 83 7.66 5.30 5.48
N ALA A 84 7.00 4.16 5.62
CA ALA A 84 7.12 3.02 4.71
C ALA A 84 6.67 3.38 3.28
N ALA A 85 5.54 4.08 3.13
CA ALA A 85 5.08 4.53 1.81
C ALA A 85 6.04 5.52 1.16
N PHE A 86 6.63 6.43 1.94
CA PHE A 86 7.66 7.35 1.45
C PHE A 86 8.91 6.58 1.04
N GLU A 87 9.40 5.68 1.87
CA GLU A 87 10.58 4.86 1.57
C GLU A 87 10.36 3.96 0.36
N GLU A 88 9.21 3.32 0.18
CA GLU A 88 8.92 2.49 -1.01
C GLU A 88 8.88 3.33 -2.29
N ALA A 89 8.21 4.49 -2.26
CA ALA A 89 8.15 5.41 -3.40
C ALA A 89 9.55 5.94 -3.77
N HIS A 90 10.36 6.29 -2.78
CA HIS A 90 11.72 6.78 -2.99
C HIS A 90 12.71 5.64 -3.30
N ARG A 91 12.50 4.43 -2.80
CA ARG A 91 13.34 3.26 -3.06
C ARG A 91 13.29 2.86 -4.53
N LEU A 92 12.10 2.81 -5.12
CA LEU A 92 11.95 2.50 -6.55
C LEU A 92 12.47 3.65 -7.42
N ARG A 93 12.27 4.91 -7.00
CA ARG A 93 12.83 6.08 -7.70
C ARG A 93 14.36 6.07 -7.70
N ASN A 94 14.98 5.66 -6.60
CA ASN A 94 16.44 5.65 -6.48
C ASN A 94 17.09 4.44 -7.18
N GLN A 95 16.35 3.36 -7.44
CA GLN A 95 16.88 2.17 -8.13
C GLN A 95 17.11 2.37 -9.64
N PHE A 96 16.31 3.21 -10.29
CA PHE A 96 16.43 3.48 -11.74
C PHE A 96 16.71 4.96 -11.98
N ARG A 97 17.73 5.47 -11.30
CA ARG A 97 18.26 6.82 -11.51
C ARG A 97 19.52 6.74 -12.36
N ALA A 98 19.75 7.75 -13.21
CA ALA A 98 21.08 7.93 -13.81
C ALA A 98 22.11 8.12 -12.68
N LEU A 99 23.33 7.61 -12.88
CA LEU A 99 24.42 7.92 -11.96
C LEU A 99 24.75 9.42 -12.09
N ASP A 100 24.93 10.11 -10.98
CA ASP A 100 25.44 11.47 -10.99
C ASP A 100 26.96 11.44 -11.29
N ASP A 101 27.51 12.58 -11.70
CA ASP A 101 28.93 12.69 -12.08
C ASP A 101 29.86 12.24 -10.94
N ASP A 102 29.54 12.61 -9.69
CA ASP A 102 30.27 12.20 -8.48
C ASP A 102 30.28 10.68 -8.28
N GLU A 103 29.17 10.00 -8.60
CA GLU A 103 29.05 8.55 -8.45
C GLU A 103 29.79 7.79 -9.54
N VAL A 104 29.86 8.35 -10.75
CA VAL A 104 30.69 7.81 -11.84
C VAL A 104 32.17 7.93 -11.46
N GLU A 105 32.60 9.08 -10.95
CA GLU A 105 33.98 9.31 -10.49
C GLU A 105 34.35 8.30 -9.39
N PHE A 106 33.47 8.11 -8.39
CA PHE A 106 33.67 7.10 -7.35
C PHE A 106 33.87 5.69 -7.90
N LEU A 107 33.09 5.27 -8.90
CA LEU A 107 33.24 3.94 -9.49
C LEU A 107 34.57 3.79 -10.24
N ASP A 108 35.06 4.85 -10.87
CA ASP A 108 36.37 4.85 -11.49
C ASP A 108 37.49 4.84 -10.46
N GLU A 109 37.37 5.56 -9.34
CA GLU A 109 38.29 5.45 -8.21
C GLU A 109 38.33 4.02 -7.65
N VAL A 110 37.18 3.37 -7.48
CA VAL A 110 37.10 1.98 -7.02
C VAL A 110 37.82 1.03 -7.99
N ARG A 111 37.63 1.21 -9.31
CA ARG A 111 38.35 0.41 -10.33
C ARG A 111 39.84 0.66 -10.29
N MET A 112 40.27 1.91 -10.15
CA MET A 112 41.68 2.29 -10.06
C MET A 112 42.32 1.71 -8.80
N ARG A 113 41.62 1.77 -7.66
CA ARG A 113 42.05 1.15 -6.41
C ARG A 113 42.19 -0.36 -6.55
N ALA A 114 41.23 -1.04 -7.17
CA ALA A 114 41.29 -2.47 -7.39
C ALA A 114 42.50 -2.89 -8.24
N ARG A 115 42.76 -2.16 -9.34
CA ARG A 115 43.95 -2.39 -10.18
C ARG A 115 45.25 -2.18 -9.41
N ARG A 116 45.33 -1.09 -8.63
CA ARG A 116 46.51 -0.79 -7.81
C ARG A 116 46.77 -1.90 -6.78
N GLN A 117 45.74 -2.38 -6.11
CA GLN A 117 45.88 -3.49 -5.15
C GLN A 117 46.34 -4.77 -5.84
N GLU A 118 45.84 -5.06 -7.05
CA GLU A 118 46.29 -6.20 -7.83
C GLU A 118 47.76 -6.07 -8.25
N GLU A 119 48.19 -4.88 -8.70
CA GLU A 119 49.59 -4.62 -9.04
C GLU A 119 50.52 -4.71 -7.83
N GLU A 120 50.11 -4.18 -6.69
CA GLU A 120 50.85 -4.29 -5.43
C GLU A 120 50.99 -5.76 -5.01
N ALA A 121 49.92 -6.54 -5.09
CA ALA A 121 49.94 -7.99 -4.82
C ALA A 121 50.86 -8.73 -5.82
N ARG A 122 50.78 -8.42 -7.12
CA ARG A 122 51.68 -9.00 -8.14
C ARG A 122 53.14 -8.69 -7.84
N ARG A 123 53.47 -7.45 -7.45
CA ARG A 123 54.84 -7.04 -7.07
C ARG A 123 55.32 -7.73 -5.80
N GLU A 124 54.43 -7.99 -4.84
CA GLU A 124 54.77 -8.77 -3.64
C GLU A 124 55.10 -10.22 -3.99
N VAL A 125 54.29 -10.84 -4.85
CA VAL A 125 54.54 -12.21 -5.33
C VAL A 125 55.85 -12.29 -6.09
N GLU A 126 56.12 -11.34 -7.00
CA GLU A 126 57.37 -11.31 -7.76
C GLU A 126 58.60 -11.16 -6.85
N ARG A 127 58.56 -10.23 -5.88
CA ARG A 127 59.62 -10.08 -4.87
C ARG A 127 59.82 -11.36 -4.04
N GLY A 128 58.73 -12.04 -3.67
CA GLY A 128 58.77 -13.32 -2.97
C GLY A 128 59.44 -14.42 -3.80
N LEU A 129 59.09 -14.51 -5.08
CA LEU A 129 59.68 -15.47 -6.03
C LEU A 129 61.16 -15.19 -6.30
N GLU A 130 61.55 -13.93 -6.48
CA GLU A 130 62.95 -13.54 -6.65
C GLU A 130 63.78 -13.90 -5.41
N GLY A 131 63.26 -13.58 -4.21
CA GLY A 131 63.89 -13.95 -2.95
C GLY A 131 64.06 -15.47 -2.79
N PHE A 132 63.06 -16.25 -3.23
CA PHE A 132 63.15 -17.71 -3.26
C PHE A 132 64.22 -18.20 -4.23
N ARG A 133 64.22 -17.70 -5.48
CA ARG A 133 65.22 -18.05 -6.51
C ARG A 133 66.64 -17.76 -6.04
N ARG A 134 66.88 -16.61 -5.41
CA ARG A 134 68.19 -16.25 -4.86
C ARG A 134 68.64 -17.24 -3.78
N ARG A 135 67.77 -17.61 -2.83
CA ARG A 135 68.09 -18.60 -1.79
C ARG A 135 68.34 -19.98 -2.38
N ALA A 136 67.55 -20.40 -3.37
CA ALA A 136 67.73 -21.68 -4.05
C ALA A 136 69.09 -21.74 -4.78
N GLN A 137 69.48 -20.68 -5.49
CA GLN A 137 70.80 -20.60 -6.13
C GLN A 137 71.95 -20.61 -5.12
N ALA A 138 71.82 -19.89 -4.00
CA ALA A 138 72.84 -19.89 -2.94
C ALA A 138 72.99 -21.27 -2.26
N ALA A 139 71.87 -22.00 -2.06
CA ALA A 139 71.92 -23.36 -1.51
C ALA A 139 72.54 -24.35 -2.51
N ALA A 140 72.21 -24.25 -3.80
CA ALA A 140 72.77 -25.12 -4.84
C ALA A 140 74.24 -24.82 -5.18
N GLY A 141 74.69 -23.58 -5.00
CA GLY A 141 76.08 -23.16 -5.23
C GLY A 141 77.02 -23.37 -4.03
N GLY A 142 76.50 -23.77 -2.87
CA GLY A 142 77.27 -24.04 -1.65
C GLY A 142 77.65 -25.50 -1.43
N GLU A 143 77.36 -26.40 -2.37
CA GLU A 143 77.55 -27.85 -2.26
C GLU A 143 78.71 -28.39 -3.13
N VAL A 144 79.73 -27.56 -3.42
CA VAL A 144 80.94 -27.94 -4.16
C VAL A 144 82.21 -27.51 -3.41
#